data_AF-A0A2A4NMD0-F1
#
_entry.id   AF-A0A2A4NMD0-F1
#
_cell.length_a   1.000
_cell.length_b   1.000
_cell.length_c   1.000
_cell.angle_alpha   90.00
_cell.angle_beta   90.00
_cell.angle_gamma   90.00
#
_symmetry.space_group_name_H-M   'P 1'
#
loop_
_entity.id
_entity.type
_entity.pdbx_description
1 polymer ?
#
loop_
_entity_poly.entity_id
_entity_poly.type
_entity_poly.pdbx_seq_one_letter_code
_entity_poly.pdbx_strand_id
1 'polypeptide(L)'
;MRITDDIILQDWELSEQFMRASGPGGQNVNKVSSAVELRFEAARSPALPDAVKTRLKRLAGRRWTKDGAIVIQCDETRSQARNRDIA
;
A
#
# COMPACT_ATOMS: atom_id res chain seq x y z
N MET A 1 -2.12 13.22 6.06
CA MET A 1 -1.88 12.23 7.14
C MET A 1 -0.60 12.56 7.93
N ARG A 2 -0.67 12.70 9.26
CA ARG A 2 0.50 12.99 10.12
C ARG A 2 1.18 11.71 10.59
N ILE A 3 2.50 11.60 10.43
CA ILE A 3 3.32 10.45 10.85
C ILE A 3 4.15 10.78 12.09
N THR A 4 4.81 11.93 12.07
CA THR A 4 5.57 12.49 13.20
C THR A 4 5.24 13.97 13.34
N ASP A 5 5.93 14.69 14.22
CA ASP A 5 5.75 16.13 14.33
C ASP A 5 6.19 16.88 13.06
N ASP A 6 7.21 16.37 12.37
CA ASP A 6 7.81 16.98 11.19
C ASP A 6 7.44 16.32 9.85
N ILE A 7 6.86 15.11 9.88
CA ILE A 7 6.49 14.35 8.67
C ILE A 7 4.97 14.30 8.54
N ILE A 8 4.46 15.04 7.56
CA ILE A 8 3.05 15.09 7.18
C ILE A 8 2.94 14.71 5.71
N LEU A 9 2.37 13.53 5.46
CA LEU A 9 2.10 13.05 4.10
C LEU A 9 0.84 13.71 3.56
N GLN A 10 0.89 14.12 2.30
CA GLN A 10 -0.23 14.69 1.56
C GLN A 10 -1.09 13.58 0.96
N ASP A 11 -2.38 13.87 0.73
CA ASP A 11 -3.33 12.85 0.26
C ASP A 11 -2.95 12.30 -1.12
N TRP A 12 -2.32 13.09 -1.98
CA TRP A 12 -1.87 12.64 -3.30
C TRP A 12 -0.72 11.61 -3.23
N GLU A 13 -0.02 11.53 -2.10
CA GLU A 13 1.09 10.60 -1.95
C GLU A 13 0.61 9.16 -1.74
N LEU A 14 -0.65 8.97 -1.30
CA LEU A 14 -1.22 7.68 -0.99
C LEU A 14 -2.44 7.41 -1.89
N SER A 15 -2.44 6.26 -2.53
CA SER A 15 -3.58 5.80 -3.35
C SER A 15 -3.95 4.38 -2.97
N GLU A 16 -5.24 4.08 -3.08
CA GLU A 16 -5.79 2.75 -2.82
C GLU A 16 -6.52 2.22 -4.06
N GLN A 17 -6.39 0.93 -4.32
CA GLN A 17 -7.11 0.24 -5.38
C GLN A 17 -7.66 -1.08 -4.86
N PHE A 18 -8.84 -1.45 -5.35
CA PHE A 18 -9.49 -2.71 -4.99
C PHE A 18 -9.29 -3.73 -6.10
N MET A 19 -8.81 -4.91 -5.73
CA MET A 19 -8.50 -5.98 -6.67
C MET A 19 -9.24 -7.27 -6.31
N ARG A 20 -9.29 -8.20 -7.25
CA ARG A 20 -9.82 -9.54 -6.99
C ARG A 20 -8.79 -10.31 -6.17
N ALA A 21 -9.24 -10.90 -5.07
CA ALA A 21 -8.40 -11.79 -4.27
C ALA A 21 -7.98 -13.00 -5.13
N SER A 22 -6.68 -13.27 -5.20
CA SER A 22 -6.14 -14.38 -5.99
C SER A 22 -6.13 -15.66 -5.15
N GLY A 23 -7.13 -16.52 -5.32
CA GLY A 23 -7.19 -17.85 -4.71
C GLY A 23 -7.34 -18.94 -5.77
N PRO A 24 -6.69 -20.13 -5.63
CA PRO A 24 -6.88 -21.27 -6.53
C PRO A 24 -8.36 -21.65 -6.58
N GLY A 25 -8.94 -21.60 -7.79
CA GLY A 25 -10.37 -21.81 -8.02
C GLY A 25 -10.83 -23.22 -7.67
N GLY A 26 -11.50 -23.37 -6.54
CA GLY A 26 -12.40 -24.47 -6.23
C GLY A 26 -13.80 -23.91 -6.00
N GLN A 27 -14.79 -24.46 -6.70
CA GLN A 27 -16.23 -24.14 -6.72
C GLN A 27 -16.69 -23.17 -5.60
N ASN A 28 -16.84 -21.90 -5.99
CA ASN A 28 -17.57 -20.76 -5.37
C ASN A 28 -16.81 -19.42 -5.56
N VAL A 29 -16.31 -19.16 -6.78
CA VAL A 29 -15.62 -17.91 -7.19
C VAL A 29 -16.66 -16.83 -7.51
N ASN A 30 -17.50 -16.48 -6.55
CA ASN A 30 -18.29 -15.23 -6.57
C ASN A 30 -17.79 -14.31 -5.45
N LYS A 31 -16.47 -14.14 -5.36
CA LYS A 31 -15.84 -13.37 -4.28
C LYS A 31 -15.65 -11.93 -4.73
N VAL A 32 -16.44 -11.03 -4.14
CA VAL A 32 -16.28 -9.57 -4.20
C VAL A 32 -14.80 -9.17 -4.11
N SER A 33 -14.40 -8.14 -4.87
CA SER A 33 -13.05 -7.52 -4.88
C SER A 33 -12.65 -7.02 -3.49
N SER A 34 -12.29 -7.96 -2.62
CA SER A 34 -12.02 -7.73 -1.21
C SER A 34 -10.56 -7.39 -0.96
N ALA A 35 -9.66 -7.71 -1.89
CA ALA A 35 -8.25 -7.37 -1.77
C ALA A 35 -8.05 -5.86 -1.99
N VAL A 36 -7.20 -5.26 -1.16
CA VAL A 36 -6.83 -3.85 -1.20
C VAL A 36 -5.35 -3.75 -1.54
N GLU A 37 -5.02 -2.91 -2.50
CA GLU A 37 -3.65 -2.49 -2.78
C GLU A 37 -3.51 -1.03 -2.38
N LEU A 38 -2.57 -0.73 -1.49
CA LEU A 38 -2.12 0.61 -1.16
C LEU A 38 -0.81 0.91 -1.85
N ARG A 39 -0.73 2.10 -2.41
CA ARG A 39 0.45 2.60 -3.09
C ARG A 39 0.85 3.96 -2.54
N PHE A 40 2.08 4.05 -2.05
CA PHE A 40 2.68 5.26 -1.49
C PHE A 40 3.84 5.74 -2.36
N GLU A 41 3.78 6.97 -2.88
CA GLU A 41 4.79 7.61 -3.76
C GLU A 41 6.04 8.10 -2.99
N ALA A 42 6.66 7.21 -2.21
CA ALA A 42 7.71 7.50 -1.24
C ALA A 42 8.90 8.30 -1.78
N ALA A 43 9.38 8.01 -2.98
CA ALA A 43 10.52 8.71 -3.57
C ALA A 43 10.22 10.18 -3.88
N ARG A 44 8.97 10.47 -4.26
CA ARG A 44 8.50 11.80 -4.65
C ARG A 44 7.97 12.61 -3.47
N SER A 45 7.83 11.97 -2.31
CA SER A 45 7.37 12.64 -1.10
C SER A 45 8.22 13.88 -0.78
N PRO A 46 7.61 15.08 -0.65
CA PRO A 46 8.30 16.27 -0.20
C PRO A 46 8.56 16.25 1.32
N ALA A 47 7.78 15.46 2.06
CA ALA A 47 7.85 15.36 3.51
C ALA A 47 8.96 14.40 4.01
N LEU A 48 9.51 13.55 3.14
CA LEU A 48 10.56 12.59 3.51
C LEU A 48 11.96 13.13 3.20
N PRO A 49 12.84 13.31 4.20
CA PRO A 49 14.26 13.56 3.97
C PRO A 49 14.93 12.40 3.23
N ASP A 50 16.01 12.69 2.48
CA ASP A 50 16.70 11.68 1.66
C ASP A 50 17.17 10.47 2.46
N ALA A 51 17.70 10.67 3.67
CA ALA A 51 18.10 9.59 4.56
C ALA A 51 16.92 8.65 4.92
N VAL A 52 15.72 9.22 5.11
CA VAL A 52 14.50 8.46 5.36
C VAL A 52 14.09 7.70 4.11
N LYS A 53 14.11 8.33 2.93
CA LYS A 53 13.84 7.66 1.64
C LYS A 53 14.77 6.47 1.41
N THR A 54 16.07 6.65 1.63
CA THR A 54 17.08 5.58 1.47
C THR A 54 16.80 4.41 2.41
N ARG A 55 16.54 4.69 3.69
CA ARG A 55 16.22 3.65 4.67
C ARG A 55 14.91 2.94 4.34
N LEU A 56 13.88 3.71 3.97
CA LEU A 56 12.57 3.19 3.62
C LEU A 56 12.64 2.28 2.39
N LYS A 57 13.40 2.66 1.36
CA LYS A 57 13.66 1.81 0.18
C LYS A 57 14.27 0.46 0.56
N ARG A 58 15.25 0.46 1.47
CA ARG A 58 15.88 -0.78 1.96
C ARG A 58 14.89 -1.66 2.74
N LEU A 59 14.03 -1.06 3.57
CA LEU A 59 13.03 -1.77 4.37
C LEU A 59 11.87 -2.31 3.52
N ALA A 60 11.44 -1.55 2.51
CA ALA A 60 10.38 -1.95 1.60
C ALA A 60 10.79 -3.17 0.77
N GLY A 61 12.06 -3.27 0.39
CA GLY A 61 12.60 -4.40 -0.34
C GLY A 61 11.84 -4.63 -1.64
N ARG A 62 11.23 -5.82 -1.79
CA ARG A 62 10.45 -6.19 -2.99
C ARG A 62 9.19 -5.35 -3.21
N ARG A 63 8.69 -4.67 -2.16
CA ARG A 63 7.54 -3.78 -2.24
C ARG A 63 7.89 -2.43 -2.86
N TRP A 64 9.18 -2.10 -2.96
CA TRP A 64 9.64 -0.88 -3.61
C TRP A 64 9.61 -1.05 -5.14
N THR A 65 8.86 -0.21 -5.82
CA THR A 65 8.71 -0.24 -7.26
C THR A 65 9.84 0.53 -7.97
N LYS A 66 10.02 0.26 -9.27
CA LYS A 66 11.08 0.94 -10.05
C LYS A 66 10.86 2.45 -10.17
N ASP A 67 9.61 2.90 -10.15
CA ASP A 67 9.20 4.30 -10.21
C ASP A 67 9.19 4.99 -8.83
N GLY A 68 9.60 4.29 -7.77
CA GLY A 68 9.86 4.90 -6.47
C GLY A 68 8.69 4.90 -5.50
N ALA A 69 7.69 4.04 -5.72
CA ALA A 69 6.57 3.84 -4.81
C ALA A 69 6.76 2.59 -3.94
N ILE A 70 5.97 2.50 -2.88
CA ILE A 70 5.84 1.31 -2.05
C ILE A 70 4.43 0.77 -2.25
N VAL A 71 4.33 -0.50 -2.60
CA VAL A 71 3.04 -1.19 -2.78
C VAL A 71 2.84 -2.20 -1.65
N ILE A 72 1.71 -2.09 -0.97
CA ILE A 72 1.25 -2.99 0.09
C ILE A 72 -0.07 -3.58 -0.36
N GLN A 73 -0.18 -4.90 -0.34
CA GLN A 73 -1.42 -5.60 -0.66
C GLN A 73 -1.94 -6.32 0.58
N CYS A 74 -3.24 -6.20 0.84
CA CYS A 74 -3.94 -6.92 1.91
C CYS A 74 -5.18 -7.63 1.35
N ASP A 75 -5.23 -8.95 1.48
CA ASP A 75 -6.37 -9.80 1.12
C ASP A 75 -6.73 -10.80 2.23
N GLU A 76 -6.34 -10.51 3.46
CA GLU A 76 -6.48 -11.40 4.62
C GLU A 76 -7.92 -11.78 4.94
N THR A 77 -8.88 -10.88 4.68
CA THR A 77 -10.29 -11.08 5.01
C THR A 77 -11.20 -11.05 3.78
N ARG A 78 -12.44 -11.53 3.95
CA ARG A 78 -13.50 -11.39 2.94
C ARG A 78 -14.10 -9.97 2.85
N SER A 79 -13.68 -9.04 3.72
CA SER A 79 -14.22 -7.68 3.82
C SER A 79 -13.21 -6.67 3.30
N GLN A 80 -13.59 -5.93 2.27
CA GLN A 80 -12.79 -4.85 1.69
C GLN A 80 -12.46 -3.76 2.72
N ALA A 81 -13.43 -3.36 3.55
CA ALA A 81 -13.21 -2.35 4.59
C ALA A 81 -12.18 -2.80 5.61
N ARG A 82 -12.25 -4.05 6.09
CA ARG A 82 -11.25 -4.59 7.01
C ARG A 82 -9.87 -4.67 6.37
N ASN A 83 -9.80 -5.09 5.11
CA ASN A 83 -8.52 -5.17 4.40
C ASN A 83 -7.91 -3.78 4.15
N ARG A 84 -8.75 -2.73 4.01
CA ARG A 84 -8.30 -1.34 3.93
C ARG A 84 -7.73 -0.83 5.24
N ASP A 85 -8.36 -1.17 6.37
CA ASP A 85 -7.86 -0.76 7.70
C ASP A 85 -6.56 -1.47 8.09
N ILE A 86 -6.31 -2.68 7.56
CA ILE A 86 -5.09 -3.46 7.81
C ILE A 86 -3.92 -2.96 6.97
N ALA A 87 -4.19 -2.57 5.72
CA ALA A 87 -3.17 -2.12 4.77
C ALA A 87 -2.53 -0.79 5.19
#